data_AF-A0A2N8NCF5-F1
#
_entry.id   AF-A0A2N8NCF5-F1
#
_cell.length_a   1.000
_cell.length_b   1.000
_cell.length_c   1.000
_cell.angle_alpha   90.00
_cell.angle_beta   90.00
_cell.angle_gamma   90.00
#
_symmetry.space_group_name_H-M   'P 1'
#
loop_
_entity.id
_entity.type
_entity.pdbx_description
1 polymer ?
#
loop_
_entity_poly.entity_id
_entity_poly.type
_entity_poly.pdbx_seq_one_letter_code
_entity_poly.pdbx_strand_id
1 'polypeptide(L)'
;MKTTHYLLILLIALAAGWTTSAPDAWAQTPRPKISTSVDRPRDSVRAELQNGRVRLIAKKDLGWPGGRTHFVEGLEGRCVGLFVGNIGLDTDPFLCMLMEDGGVEIISHASLGVWSDFSYRHFTSSGRLPGLKHIVGFYEDTVVDGPVCSCGIFATDRDGHQHEVKSCSRPVGQISHQAGDRQHLLLIYPDWTMKYIVSQPRGNCLYEYFGRLRSIKRDYKNNTFDFRYDMLTRTAYPGELGAGASPKTSPCTESGSFRMVENEKEGEWGYDMTVLSGTIDFGTKQGASARYK
;
A
#
# COMPACT_ATOMS: atom_id res chain seq x y z
N MET A 1 -24.62 -45.44 41.78
CA MET A 1 -23.25 -45.06 41.40
C MET A 1 -23.30 -43.62 40.92
N LYS A 2 -22.86 -42.66 41.76
CA LYS A 2 -21.73 -41.73 41.52
C LYS A 2 -21.85 -40.99 40.17
N THR A 3 -21.99 -39.66 40.04
CA THR A 3 -21.78 -38.54 40.97
C THR A 3 -22.40 -37.28 40.35
N THR A 4 -23.03 -36.44 41.17
CA THR A 4 -23.38 -35.02 40.93
C THR A 4 -22.16 -34.21 40.48
N HIS A 5 -22.32 -33.04 39.83
CA HIS A 5 -21.85 -31.74 40.34
C HIS A 5 -22.32 -30.59 39.43
N TYR A 6 -22.78 -29.53 40.12
CA TYR A 6 -23.51 -28.38 39.64
C TYR A 6 -22.63 -27.30 38.99
N LEU A 7 -23.26 -26.53 38.10
CA LEU A 7 -22.91 -25.19 37.68
C LEU A 7 -22.68 -24.27 38.90
N LEU A 8 -21.53 -23.59 38.99
CA LEU A 8 -21.34 -22.47 39.91
C LEU A 8 -20.60 -21.34 39.21
N ILE A 9 -21.35 -20.27 38.96
CA ILE A 9 -20.87 -18.92 38.65
C ILE A 9 -20.21 -18.39 39.93
N LEU A 10 -18.94 -18.01 39.86
CA LEU A 10 -18.26 -17.30 40.93
C LEU A 10 -17.85 -15.90 40.45
N LEU A 11 -18.70 -14.92 40.77
CA LEU A 11 -18.32 -13.52 40.91
C LEU A 11 -17.37 -13.42 42.11
N ILE A 12 -16.16 -12.91 41.90
CA ILE A 12 -15.34 -12.38 42.99
C ILE A 12 -15.23 -10.87 42.80
N ALA A 13 -16.02 -10.16 43.60
CA ALA A 13 -15.73 -8.79 43.98
C ALA A 13 -14.76 -8.84 45.16
N LEU A 14 -13.56 -8.29 44.99
CA LEU A 14 -12.64 -7.98 46.08
C LEU A 14 -12.36 -6.48 46.05
N ALA A 15 -13.04 -5.76 46.94
CA ALA A 15 -12.62 -4.46 47.40
C ALA A 15 -11.72 -4.65 48.64
N ALA A 16 -10.44 -4.29 48.54
CA ALA A 16 -9.62 -3.87 49.67
C ALA A 16 -8.42 -3.09 49.11
N GLY A 17 -8.40 -1.79 49.40
CA GLY A 17 -7.45 -0.83 48.84
C GLY A 17 -6.01 -1.08 49.26
N TRP A 18 -5.12 -1.03 48.27
CA TRP A 18 -3.73 -0.63 48.44
C TRP A 18 -3.56 0.60 47.54
N THR A 19 -3.29 1.74 48.17
CA THR A 19 -2.73 2.91 47.48
C THR A 19 -1.32 2.56 47.04
N THR A 20 -1.17 2.14 45.79
CA THR A 20 0.03 2.36 45.01
C THR A 20 -0.37 3.27 43.87
N SER A 21 0.11 4.51 43.92
CA SER A 21 0.13 5.42 42.77
C SER A 21 0.80 4.70 41.61
N ALA A 22 0.01 4.09 40.72
CA ALA A 22 0.48 3.77 39.39
C ALA A 22 0.79 5.13 38.74
N PRO A 23 2.02 5.40 38.29
CA PRO A 23 2.29 6.62 37.56
C PRO A 23 1.41 6.63 36.31
N ASP A 24 0.77 7.77 36.05
CA ASP A 24 0.09 8.13 34.81
C ASP A 24 1.05 7.99 33.61
N ALA A 25 1.34 6.75 33.21
CA ALA A 25 2.29 6.43 32.13
C ALA A 25 1.59 6.20 30.78
N TRP A 26 0.28 6.40 30.70
CA TRP A 26 -0.54 6.15 29.51
C TRP A 26 -1.38 7.38 29.15
N ALA A 27 -0.73 8.53 28.96
CA ALA A 27 -1.25 9.65 28.16
C ALA A 27 -0.15 10.71 27.94
N GLN A 28 1.07 10.32 27.55
CA GLN A 28 1.85 11.28 26.77
C GLN A 28 1.31 11.20 25.36
N THR A 29 0.52 12.19 24.94
CA THR A 29 0.16 12.37 23.53
C THR A 29 1.47 12.26 22.74
N PRO A 30 1.63 11.24 21.88
CA PRO A 30 2.87 11.07 21.15
C PRO A 30 3.18 12.36 20.40
N ARG A 31 4.35 12.96 20.66
CA ARG A 31 4.72 14.19 19.98
C ARG A 31 4.97 13.87 18.51
N PRO A 32 4.33 14.56 17.55
CA PRO A 32 4.59 14.34 16.14
C PRO A 32 6.06 14.58 15.83
N LYS A 33 6.66 13.71 15.03
CA LYS A 33 8.07 13.76 14.64
C LYS A 33 8.20 13.78 13.13
N ILE A 34 9.19 14.54 12.68
CA ILE A 34 9.76 14.45 11.33
C ILE A 34 11.28 14.46 11.46
N SER A 35 11.94 13.76 10.55
CA SER A 35 13.39 13.72 10.47
C SER A 35 13.86 13.97 9.05
N THR A 36 15.09 14.46 8.90
CA THR A 36 15.75 14.51 7.58
C THR A 36 16.36 13.16 7.19
N SER A 37 16.44 12.21 8.11
CA SER A 37 16.90 10.85 7.88
C SER A 37 16.17 9.89 8.83
N VAL A 38 15.83 8.71 8.31
CA VAL A 38 15.17 7.63 9.06
C VAL A 38 15.90 6.33 8.84
N ASP A 39 16.32 5.70 9.94
CA ASP A 39 17.12 4.47 9.94
C ASP A 39 16.72 3.59 11.13
N ARG A 40 15.70 2.75 10.92
CA ARG A 40 15.25 1.76 11.91
C ARG A 40 16.13 0.52 11.86
N PRO A 41 16.69 0.02 12.98
CA PRO A 41 17.63 -1.10 12.96
C PRO A 41 17.14 -2.37 12.24
N ARG A 42 15.84 -2.69 12.34
CA ARG A 42 15.24 -3.89 11.76
C ARG A 42 14.85 -3.75 10.28
N ASP A 43 14.76 -2.53 9.77
CA ASP A 43 14.29 -2.30 8.41
C ASP A 43 15.44 -2.49 7.42
N SER A 44 15.15 -3.13 6.28
CA SER A 44 16.14 -3.39 5.22
C SER A 44 16.51 -2.16 4.39
N VAL A 45 15.74 -1.08 4.55
CA VAL A 45 15.90 0.18 3.83
C VAL A 45 15.95 1.32 4.85
N ARG A 46 16.81 2.30 4.59
CA ARG A 46 16.79 3.61 5.26
C ARG A 46 16.53 4.69 4.22
N ALA A 47 16.08 5.86 4.66
CA ALA A 47 15.82 6.98 3.78
C ALA A 47 16.37 8.29 4.35
N GLU A 48 16.79 9.19 3.48
CA GLU A 48 17.28 10.51 3.84
C GLU A 48 16.88 11.58 2.82
N LEU A 49 16.76 12.82 3.28
CA LEU A 49 16.46 13.97 2.46
C LEU A 49 17.72 14.57 1.85
N GLN A 50 17.65 14.85 0.55
CA GLN A 50 18.67 15.58 -0.20
C GLN A 50 17.99 16.65 -1.06
N ASN A 51 18.12 17.92 -0.67
CA ASN A 51 17.61 19.06 -1.42
C ASN A 51 16.12 18.98 -1.81
N GLY A 52 15.28 18.44 -0.93
CA GLY A 52 13.84 18.26 -1.18
C GLY A 52 13.48 16.96 -1.91
N ARG A 53 14.46 16.11 -2.20
CA ARG A 53 14.27 14.75 -2.75
C ARG A 53 14.55 13.71 -1.68
N VAL A 54 13.97 12.52 -1.85
CA VAL A 54 14.13 11.41 -0.91
C VAL A 54 15.05 10.36 -1.52
N ARG A 55 16.16 10.08 -0.85
CA ARG A 55 17.13 9.04 -1.24
C ARG A 55 16.91 7.80 -0.37
N LEU A 56 16.57 6.69 -1.03
CA LEU A 56 16.46 5.36 -0.45
C LEU A 56 17.81 4.65 -0.51
N ILE A 57 18.17 3.95 0.56
CA ILE A 57 19.43 3.22 0.68
C ILE A 57 19.12 1.82 1.22
N ALA A 58 19.39 0.81 0.41
CA ALA A 58 19.29 -0.59 0.81
C ALA A 58 20.47 -0.97 1.72
N LYS A 59 20.17 -1.53 2.90
CA LYS A 59 21.19 -1.97 3.87
C LYS A 59 21.79 -3.33 3.54
N LYS A 60 21.07 -4.10 2.73
CA LYS A 60 21.49 -5.37 2.14
C LYS A 60 21.28 -5.30 0.63
N ASP A 61 21.75 -6.30 -0.10
CA ASP A 61 21.40 -6.40 -1.51
C ASP A 61 19.92 -6.76 -1.67
N LEU A 62 19.18 -5.92 -2.39
CA LEU A 62 17.76 -6.07 -2.71
C LEU A 62 17.54 -6.23 -4.23
N GLY A 63 18.61 -6.36 -5.02
CA GLY A 63 18.51 -6.46 -6.48
C GLY A 63 17.96 -5.19 -7.14
N TRP A 64 18.24 -4.03 -6.55
CA TRP A 64 17.80 -2.73 -7.05
C TRP A 64 18.58 -2.34 -8.32
N PRO A 65 17.90 -1.85 -9.37
CA PRO A 65 18.52 -1.59 -10.67
C PRO A 65 19.49 -0.40 -10.62
N GLY A 66 20.79 -0.61 -10.81
CA GLY A 66 21.78 0.48 -10.71
C GLY A 66 22.39 0.64 -9.32
N GLY A 67 22.14 -0.29 -8.40
CA GLY A 67 22.85 -0.43 -7.13
C GLY A 67 21.97 -0.25 -5.90
N ARG A 68 22.59 -0.01 -4.75
CA ARG A 68 21.90 0.02 -3.45
C ARG A 68 21.21 1.35 -3.12
N THR A 69 21.25 2.32 -4.03
CA THR A 69 20.77 3.68 -3.78
C THR A 69 19.86 4.14 -4.90
N HIS A 70 18.68 4.63 -4.53
CA HIS A 70 17.68 5.13 -5.47
C HIS A 70 17.05 6.41 -4.93
N PHE A 71 16.60 7.28 -5.83
CA PHE A 71 15.72 8.37 -5.43
C PHE A 71 14.27 7.93 -5.58
N VAL A 72 13.41 8.38 -4.66
CA VAL A 72 11.96 8.31 -4.86
C VAL A 72 11.60 9.15 -6.09
N GLU A 73 10.77 8.57 -6.94
CA GLU A 73 10.30 9.16 -8.19
C GLU A 73 8.83 9.63 -8.06
N GLY A 74 8.41 10.55 -8.92
CA GLY A 74 7.02 10.98 -9.00
C GLY A 74 6.53 11.87 -7.85
N LEU A 75 7.40 12.31 -6.93
CA LEU A 75 7.02 13.25 -5.87
C LEU A 75 6.32 14.49 -6.43
N GLU A 76 5.18 14.86 -5.85
CA GLU A 76 4.37 15.99 -6.29
C GLU A 76 4.74 17.26 -5.50
N GLY A 77 6.05 17.49 -5.32
CA GLY A 77 6.60 18.64 -4.59
C GLY A 77 7.95 18.35 -3.93
N ARG A 78 8.43 19.31 -3.13
CA ARG A 78 9.61 19.13 -2.28
C ARG A 78 9.23 18.41 -0.99
N CYS A 79 9.97 17.37 -0.64
CA CYS A 79 9.84 16.69 0.65
C CYS A 79 10.69 17.39 1.72
N VAL A 80 10.07 17.68 2.87
CA VAL A 80 10.67 18.44 3.99
C VAL A 80 10.80 17.63 5.27
N GLY A 81 10.18 16.45 5.34
CA GLY A 81 10.25 15.59 6.51
C GLY A 81 9.98 14.13 6.17
N LEU A 82 10.68 13.23 6.85
CA LEU A 82 10.51 11.79 6.75
C LEU A 82 10.03 11.21 8.08
N PHE A 83 9.20 10.18 7.99
CA PHE A 83 8.83 9.33 9.09
C PHE A 83 8.74 7.88 8.59
N VAL A 84 9.12 6.92 9.43
CA VAL A 84 8.96 5.50 9.11
C VAL A 84 8.21 4.84 10.25
N GLY A 85 7.13 4.15 9.91
CA GLY A 85 6.30 3.41 10.84
C GLY A 85 5.68 2.20 10.15
N ASN A 86 4.91 1.42 10.89
CA ASN A 86 4.24 0.23 10.41
C ASN A 86 2.74 0.49 10.26
N ILE A 87 2.12 -0.09 9.23
CA ILE A 87 0.66 -0.08 9.05
C ILE A 87 0.19 -1.52 8.86
N GLY A 88 -0.64 -2.04 9.75
CA GLY A 88 -1.20 -3.38 9.66
C GLY A 88 -0.82 -4.30 10.82
N LEU A 89 -1.14 -5.59 10.67
CA LEU A 89 -0.93 -6.63 11.68
C LEU A 89 0.48 -7.18 11.67
N ASP A 90 1.04 -7.32 10.48
CA ASP A 90 2.44 -7.66 10.27
C ASP A 90 3.25 -6.37 10.25
N THR A 91 4.52 -6.42 10.67
CA THR A 91 5.38 -5.24 10.69
C THR A 91 5.66 -4.80 9.26
N ASP A 92 4.78 -3.94 8.77
CA ASP A 92 4.71 -3.52 7.38
C ASP A 92 5.20 -2.08 7.25
N PRO A 93 6.51 -1.84 6.99
CA PRO A 93 7.05 -0.50 7.11
C PRO A 93 6.65 0.35 5.90
N PHE A 94 6.16 1.54 6.21
CA PHE A 94 5.90 2.61 5.25
C PHE A 94 6.82 3.77 5.55
N LEU A 95 7.40 4.31 4.48
CA LEU A 95 8.05 5.60 4.52
C LEU A 95 7.03 6.68 4.20
N CYS A 96 6.73 7.52 5.18
CA CYS A 96 5.93 8.72 5.04
C CYS A 96 6.81 9.91 4.69
N MET A 97 6.39 10.66 3.69
CA MET A 97 7.07 11.83 3.15
C MET A 97 6.16 13.04 3.36
N LEU A 98 6.55 13.92 4.28
CA LEU A 98 5.92 15.23 4.46
C LEU A 98 6.43 16.17 3.39
N MET A 99 5.50 16.81 2.70
CA MET A 99 5.79 17.74 1.62
C MET A 99 5.70 19.19 2.12
N GLU A 100 6.38 20.11 1.43
CA GLU A 100 6.51 21.52 1.81
C GLU A 100 5.17 22.25 1.98
N ASP A 101 4.14 21.85 1.23
CA ASP A 101 2.77 22.39 1.31
C ASP A 101 1.90 21.74 2.42
N GLY A 102 2.48 20.84 3.23
CA GLY A 102 1.79 20.10 4.27
C GLY A 102 0.97 18.91 3.77
N GLY A 103 1.09 18.51 2.51
CA GLY A 103 0.52 17.24 2.04
C GLY A 103 1.44 16.05 2.35
N VAL A 104 0.90 14.84 2.19
CA VAL A 104 1.58 13.58 2.53
C VAL A 104 1.63 12.65 1.33
N GLU A 105 2.78 12.02 1.14
CA GLU A 105 2.99 10.90 0.22
C GLU A 105 3.61 9.73 0.97
N ILE A 106 3.44 8.51 0.45
CA ILE A 106 4.00 7.29 1.05
C ILE A 106 4.67 6.41 -0.01
N ILE A 107 5.54 5.52 0.47
CA ILE A 107 6.01 4.35 -0.27
C ILE A 107 6.10 3.16 0.68
N SER A 108 5.63 2.00 0.25
CA SER A 108 5.67 0.77 1.04
C SER A 108 7.01 0.08 0.84
N HIS A 109 7.58 -0.51 1.89
CA HIS A 109 8.75 -1.38 1.73
C HIS A 109 8.44 -2.63 0.89
N ALA A 110 7.18 -3.06 0.81
CA ALA A 110 6.72 -4.10 -0.09
C ALA A 110 7.07 -3.77 -1.55
N SER A 111 6.73 -2.55 -1.98
CA SER A 111 6.99 -1.99 -3.30
C SER A 111 8.48 -1.91 -3.66
N LEU A 112 9.33 -1.84 -2.66
CA LEU A 112 10.79 -1.83 -2.81
C LEU A 112 11.40 -3.24 -2.96
N GLY A 113 10.57 -4.29 -2.95
CA GLY A 113 10.99 -5.68 -3.05
C GLY A 113 11.60 -6.22 -1.77
N VAL A 114 11.14 -5.73 -0.62
CA VAL A 114 11.53 -6.27 0.68
C VAL A 114 10.76 -7.57 0.98
N TRP A 115 9.60 -7.78 0.35
CA TRP A 115 8.78 -9.00 0.49
C TRP A 115 8.67 -9.79 -0.81
N SER A 116 8.52 -11.11 -0.68
CA SER A 116 8.47 -12.07 -1.79
C SER A 116 7.24 -11.91 -2.68
N ASP A 117 6.15 -11.42 -2.11
CA ASP A 117 4.83 -11.42 -2.76
C ASP A 117 4.72 -10.33 -3.85
N PHE A 118 5.70 -9.42 -3.88
CA PHE A 118 5.83 -8.35 -4.86
C PHE A 118 7.11 -8.53 -5.67
N SER A 119 7.02 -9.36 -6.69
CA SER A 119 8.14 -9.68 -7.59
C SER A 119 8.64 -8.46 -8.39
N TYR A 120 7.80 -7.44 -8.57
CA TYR A 120 8.14 -6.21 -9.28
C TYR A 120 8.39 -5.07 -8.29
N ARG A 121 9.57 -4.46 -8.42
CA ARG A 121 10.03 -3.34 -7.60
C ARG A 121 9.80 -2.01 -8.30
N HIS A 122 9.43 -0.97 -7.56
CA HIS A 122 9.40 0.40 -8.05
C HIS A 122 9.75 1.41 -6.95
N PHE A 123 10.15 2.60 -7.38
CA PHE A 123 10.59 3.69 -6.49
C PHE A 123 9.67 4.91 -6.56
N THR A 124 8.53 4.79 -7.27
CA THR A 124 7.57 5.87 -7.43
C THR A 124 6.70 6.02 -6.18
N SER A 125 6.53 7.24 -5.69
CA SER A 125 5.65 7.55 -4.56
C SER A 125 4.18 7.33 -4.90
N SER A 126 3.37 7.18 -3.85
CA SER A 126 1.91 7.17 -3.94
C SER A 126 1.31 8.38 -4.65
N GLY A 127 2.02 9.52 -4.69
CA GLY A 127 1.44 10.84 -4.92
C GLY A 127 0.62 11.31 -3.71
N ARG A 128 0.00 12.49 -3.78
CA ARG A 128 -0.74 13.06 -2.65
C ARG A 128 -1.84 12.12 -2.16
N LEU A 129 -1.79 11.82 -0.87
CA LEU A 129 -2.87 11.11 -0.20
C LEU A 129 -4.05 12.07 0.03
N PRO A 130 -5.27 11.65 -0.32
CA PRO A 130 -6.45 12.50 -0.18
C PRO A 130 -6.76 12.78 1.29
N GLY A 131 -7.19 14.00 1.59
CA GLY A 131 -7.59 14.40 2.95
C GLY A 131 -6.45 14.79 3.88
N LEU A 132 -5.19 14.51 3.55
CA LEU A 132 -4.03 14.88 4.36
C LEU A 132 -3.45 16.22 3.89
N LYS A 133 -3.80 17.30 4.59
CA LYS A 133 -3.37 18.67 4.31
C LYS A 133 -2.90 19.36 5.58
N HIS A 134 -1.99 20.33 5.45
CA HIS A 134 -1.45 21.09 6.57
C HIS A 134 -0.81 20.21 7.66
N ILE A 135 -0.30 19.04 7.27
CA ILE A 135 0.39 18.11 8.15
C ILE A 135 1.72 18.73 8.60
N VAL A 136 2.06 18.54 9.87
CA VAL A 136 3.29 19.03 10.49
C VAL A 136 4.16 17.91 11.05
N GLY A 137 3.63 16.69 11.15
CA GLY A 137 4.43 15.51 11.48
C GLY A 137 3.59 14.27 11.66
N PHE A 138 4.25 13.21 12.14
CA PHE A 138 3.65 11.89 12.27
C PHE A 138 3.98 11.24 13.60
N TYR A 139 3.20 10.25 13.97
CA TYR A 139 3.53 9.30 15.03
C TYR A 139 2.94 7.92 14.70
N GLU A 140 3.44 6.89 15.36
CA GLU A 140 2.91 5.52 15.27
C GLU A 140 2.12 5.24 16.55
N ASP A 141 0.98 4.59 16.41
CA ASP A 141 0.11 4.19 17.52
C ASP A 141 -0.68 2.92 17.17
N THR A 142 -1.39 2.39 18.14
CA THR A 142 -2.23 1.20 17.98
C THR A 142 -3.59 1.57 17.39
N VAL A 143 -3.96 0.88 16.32
CA VAL A 143 -5.32 0.90 15.76
C VAL A 143 -6.08 -0.29 16.33
N VAL A 144 -7.16 -0.02 17.05
CA VAL A 144 -8.05 -1.04 17.63
C VAL A 144 -9.30 -1.15 16.77
N ASP A 145 -9.49 -2.31 16.13
CA ASP A 145 -10.69 -2.66 15.36
C ASP A 145 -11.31 -3.93 15.94
N GLY A 146 -12.26 -3.74 16.86
CA GLY A 146 -12.85 -4.85 17.62
C GLY A 146 -11.79 -5.59 18.47
N PRO A 147 -11.67 -6.93 18.36
CA PRO A 147 -10.67 -7.69 19.12
C PRO A 147 -9.26 -7.62 18.52
N VAL A 148 -9.08 -6.94 17.38
CA VAL A 148 -7.84 -6.91 16.62
C VAL A 148 -7.12 -5.59 16.86
N CYS A 149 -5.86 -5.68 17.30
CA CYS A 149 -4.96 -4.54 17.45
C CYS A 149 -3.90 -4.59 16.34
N SER A 150 -3.68 -3.47 15.67
CA SER A 150 -2.69 -3.34 14.59
C SER A 150 -1.87 -2.06 14.76
N CYS A 151 -0.74 -1.96 14.07
CA CYS A 151 0.02 -0.71 14.01
C CYS A 151 -0.64 0.25 13.01
N GLY A 152 -0.68 1.54 13.34
CA GLY A 152 -1.08 2.60 12.43
C GLY A 152 -0.15 3.80 12.52
N ILE A 153 0.00 4.48 11.40
CA ILE A 153 0.68 5.77 11.33
C ILE A 153 -0.38 6.87 11.30
N PHE A 154 -0.22 7.88 12.13
CA PHE A 154 -1.10 9.03 12.20
C PHE A 154 -0.34 10.29 11.80
N ALA A 155 -0.91 11.03 10.86
CA ALA A 155 -0.46 12.36 10.47
C ALA A 155 -1.16 13.41 11.33
N THR A 156 -0.41 14.36 11.87
CA THR A 156 -0.94 15.45 12.70
C THR A 156 -0.95 16.74 11.90
N ASP A 157 -2.11 17.38 11.79
CA ASP A 157 -2.21 18.70 11.17
C ASP A 157 -1.77 19.83 12.11
N ARG A 158 -1.61 21.04 11.56
CA ARG A 158 -1.20 22.24 12.30
C ARG A 158 -2.13 22.61 13.47
N ASP A 159 -3.38 22.18 13.41
CA ASP A 159 -4.40 22.45 14.42
C ASP A 159 -4.43 21.33 15.49
N GLY A 160 -3.57 20.31 15.32
CA GLY A 160 -3.41 19.20 16.25
C GLY A 160 -4.33 18.01 15.96
N HIS A 161 -5.15 18.04 14.91
CA HIS A 161 -6.00 16.90 14.58
C HIS A 161 -5.18 15.77 13.97
N GLN A 162 -5.60 14.55 14.28
CA GLN A 162 -4.92 13.33 13.89
C GLN A 162 -5.68 12.64 12.77
N HIS A 163 -4.95 12.26 11.74
CA HIS A 163 -5.48 11.63 10.53
C HIS A 163 -4.71 10.35 10.27
N GLU A 164 -5.38 9.21 10.29
CA GLU A 164 -4.73 7.93 10.01
C GLU A 164 -4.26 7.87 8.56
N VAL A 165 -3.00 7.52 8.35
CA VAL A 165 -2.43 7.23 7.04
C VAL A 165 -2.88 5.83 6.63
N LYS A 166 -3.77 5.75 5.64
CA LYS A 166 -4.34 4.49 5.18
C LYS A 166 -3.50 3.87 4.06
N SER A 167 -3.18 2.58 4.18
CA SER A 167 -2.68 1.75 3.07
C SER A 167 -3.83 1.29 2.16
N CYS A 168 -3.50 0.89 0.94
CA CYS A 168 -4.38 0.04 0.15
C CYS A 168 -4.35 -1.35 0.78
N SER A 169 -5.50 -1.86 1.22
CA SER A 169 -5.58 -3.17 1.89
C SER A 169 -6.32 -4.22 1.07
N ARG A 170 -7.19 -3.80 0.15
CA ARG A 170 -7.91 -4.69 -0.79
C ARG A 170 -8.20 -3.94 -2.09
N PRO A 171 -7.96 -4.54 -3.27
CA PRO A 171 -7.09 -5.70 -3.49
C PRO A 171 -5.63 -5.28 -3.25
N VAL A 172 -4.82 -6.20 -2.74
CA VAL A 172 -3.37 -6.04 -2.62
C VAL A 172 -2.72 -7.33 -3.10
N GLY A 173 -1.60 -7.20 -3.80
CA GLY A 173 -0.88 -8.33 -4.38
C GLY A 173 -1.12 -8.48 -5.87
N GLN A 174 -0.78 -9.66 -6.38
CA GLN A 174 -0.79 -9.99 -7.79
C GLN A 174 -2.01 -10.88 -8.11
N ILE A 175 -2.87 -10.43 -9.02
CA ILE A 175 -4.03 -11.18 -9.52
C ILE A 175 -4.02 -11.21 -11.05
N SER A 176 -4.58 -12.27 -11.65
CA SER A 176 -4.47 -12.55 -13.07
C SER A 176 -5.78 -12.98 -13.72
N HIS A 177 -5.94 -12.64 -15.00
CA HIS A 177 -7.08 -13.00 -15.82
C HIS A 177 -6.62 -13.45 -17.21
N GLN A 178 -7.21 -14.53 -17.72
CA GLN A 178 -6.96 -15.01 -19.08
C GLN A 178 -8.11 -14.60 -20.00
N ALA A 179 -7.81 -13.80 -21.04
CA ALA A 179 -8.78 -13.37 -22.05
C ALA A 179 -8.27 -13.75 -23.45
N GLY A 180 -8.87 -14.80 -24.04
CA GLY A 180 -8.41 -15.31 -25.34
C GLY A 180 -6.93 -15.73 -25.30
N ASP A 181 -6.12 -15.16 -26.19
CA ASP A 181 -4.68 -15.39 -26.32
C ASP A 181 -3.84 -14.41 -25.49
N ARG A 182 -4.43 -13.74 -24.48
CA ARG A 182 -3.74 -12.79 -23.60
C ARG A 182 -3.92 -13.13 -22.13
N GLN A 183 -2.81 -13.05 -21.40
CA GLN A 183 -2.80 -13.04 -19.95
C GLN A 183 -2.70 -11.59 -19.47
N HIS A 184 -3.60 -11.23 -18.57
CA HIS A 184 -3.68 -9.91 -17.95
C HIS A 184 -3.31 -10.05 -16.48
N LEU A 185 -2.29 -9.32 -16.05
CA LEU A 185 -1.80 -9.32 -14.68
C LEU A 185 -2.00 -7.95 -14.07
N LEU A 186 -2.55 -7.91 -12.87
CA LEU A 186 -2.75 -6.69 -12.12
C LEU A 186 -2.06 -6.83 -10.76
N LEU A 187 -1.14 -5.91 -10.50
CA LEU A 187 -0.45 -5.78 -9.23
C LEU A 187 -0.88 -4.49 -8.56
N ILE A 188 -1.44 -4.59 -7.36
CA ILE A 188 -1.81 -3.43 -6.55
C ILE A 188 -0.96 -3.46 -5.28
N TYR A 189 -0.23 -2.37 -5.05
CA TYR A 189 0.68 -2.25 -3.94
C TYR A 189 0.03 -1.55 -2.74
N PRO A 190 0.52 -1.79 -1.51
CA PRO A 190 -0.04 -1.19 -0.31
C PRO A 190 0.05 0.34 -0.26
N ASP A 191 0.92 0.95 -1.07
CA ASP A 191 1.12 2.40 -1.15
C ASP A 191 0.30 3.09 -2.25
N TRP A 192 -0.78 2.45 -2.70
CA TRP A 192 -1.69 3.01 -3.71
C TRP A 192 -1.03 3.22 -5.09
N THR A 193 -0.01 2.44 -5.40
CA THR A 193 0.51 2.31 -6.77
C THR A 193 0.04 0.99 -7.39
N MET A 194 0.15 0.91 -8.72
CA MET A 194 -0.27 -0.28 -9.44
C MET A 194 0.60 -0.53 -10.67
N LYS A 195 0.68 -1.80 -11.06
CA LYS A 195 1.19 -2.24 -12.35
C LYS A 195 0.16 -3.11 -13.05
N TYR A 196 -0.06 -2.87 -14.33
CA TYR A 196 -0.92 -3.69 -15.17
C TYR A 196 -0.10 -4.22 -16.35
N ILE A 197 -0.02 -5.54 -16.50
CA ILE A 197 0.82 -6.20 -17.49
C ILE A 197 -0.07 -7.02 -18.42
N VAL A 198 0.24 -6.98 -19.72
CA VAL A 198 -0.37 -7.85 -20.72
C VAL A 198 0.72 -8.66 -21.38
N SER A 199 0.57 -9.99 -21.35
CA SER A 199 1.50 -10.94 -21.93
C SER A 199 0.78 -11.99 -22.78
N GLN A 200 1.52 -12.70 -23.62
CA GLN A 200 1.03 -13.95 -24.20
C GLN A 200 0.99 -15.06 -23.13
N PRO A 201 0.09 -16.06 -23.24
CA PRO A 201 0.07 -17.22 -22.36
C PRO A 201 1.43 -17.91 -22.36
N ARG A 202 2.13 -17.91 -21.21
CA ARG A 202 3.49 -18.46 -21.04
C ARG A 202 4.55 -17.81 -21.97
N GLY A 203 4.24 -16.66 -22.54
CA GLY A 203 5.07 -15.98 -23.52
C GLY A 203 5.57 -14.63 -23.02
N ASN A 204 6.03 -13.83 -23.98
CA ASN A 204 6.64 -12.53 -23.69
C ASN A 204 5.61 -11.53 -23.16
N CYS A 205 6.05 -10.66 -22.26
CA CYS A 205 5.33 -9.43 -21.95
C CYS A 205 5.18 -8.62 -23.26
N LEU A 206 3.98 -8.10 -23.53
CA LEU A 206 3.70 -7.27 -24.70
C LEU A 206 3.82 -5.80 -24.31
N TYR A 207 3.17 -5.44 -23.22
CA TYR A 207 3.27 -4.12 -22.63
C TYR A 207 2.90 -4.16 -21.15
N GLU A 208 3.40 -3.19 -20.40
CA GLU A 208 2.97 -2.91 -19.05
C GLU A 208 2.68 -1.42 -18.87
N TYR A 209 1.77 -1.14 -17.94
CA TYR A 209 1.46 0.18 -17.43
C TYR A 209 1.89 0.25 -15.97
N PHE A 210 2.42 1.40 -15.56
CA PHE A 210 2.64 1.70 -14.16
C PHE A 210 1.93 2.99 -13.79
N GLY A 211 1.27 3.02 -12.63
CA GLY A 211 0.38 4.11 -12.26
C GLY A 211 0.06 4.20 -10.77
N ARG A 212 -0.86 5.10 -10.46
CA ARG A 212 -1.40 5.34 -9.13
C ARG A 212 -2.87 4.94 -9.08
N LEU A 213 -3.28 4.52 -7.89
CA LEU A 213 -4.64 4.13 -7.58
C LEU A 213 -5.21 5.07 -6.51
N ARG A 214 -6.50 5.33 -6.55
CA ARG A 214 -7.23 6.02 -5.48
C ARG A 214 -8.55 5.33 -5.25
N SER A 215 -8.91 5.16 -3.98
CA SER A 215 -10.22 4.63 -3.64
C SER A 215 -11.31 5.67 -3.92
N ILE A 216 -12.36 5.23 -4.61
CA ILE A 216 -13.62 5.95 -4.77
C ILE A 216 -14.63 5.46 -3.72
N LYS A 217 -14.73 4.12 -3.56
CA LYS A 217 -15.65 3.46 -2.62
C LYS A 217 -14.97 2.25 -2.00
N ARG A 218 -15.15 2.05 -0.68
CA ARG A 218 -14.78 0.84 0.06
C ARG A 218 -15.99 0.33 0.82
N ASP A 219 -16.62 -0.73 0.31
CA ASP A 219 -17.79 -1.35 0.91
C ASP A 219 -17.43 -2.75 1.37
N TYR A 220 -16.84 -2.81 2.57
CA TYR A 220 -16.39 -4.05 3.20
C TYR A 220 -17.56 -5.00 3.50
N LYS A 221 -18.78 -4.49 3.68
CA LYS A 221 -19.96 -5.32 3.93
C LYS A 221 -20.32 -6.15 2.69
N ASN A 222 -20.19 -5.54 1.51
CA ASN A 222 -20.51 -6.17 0.23
C ASN A 222 -19.28 -6.55 -0.58
N ASN A 223 -18.09 -6.54 0.04
CA ASN A 223 -16.80 -6.83 -0.60
C ASN A 223 -16.58 -6.09 -1.94
N THR A 224 -17.08 -4.86 -2.03
CA THR A 224 -17.10 -4.07 -3.27
C THR A 224 -16.20 -2.85 -3.13
N PHE A 225 -15.26 -2.71 -4.05
CA PHE A 225 -14.23 -1.67 -4.02
C PHE A 225 -14.13 -0.98 -5.38
N ASP A 226 -14.37 0.33 -5.42
CA ASP A 226 -14.25 1.12 -6.64
C ASP A 226 -12.97 1.95 -6.57
N PHE A 227 -12.23 1.96 -7.67
CA PHE A 227 -10.97 2.67 -7.78
C PHE A 227 -10.91 3.56 -9.01
N ARG A 228 -10.24 4.70 -8.86
CA ARG A 228 -9.72 5.49 -9.96
C ARG A 228 -8.25 5.16 -10.15
N TYR A 229 -7.80 5.08 -11.39
CA TYR A 229 -6.38 4.99 -11.72
C TYR A 229 -5.93 6.16 -12.57
N ASP A 230 -4.66 6.52 -12.41
CA ASP A 230 -3.92 7.45 -13.24
C ASP A 230 -2.59 6.79 -13.63
N MET A 231 -2.43 6.43 -14.91
CA MET A 231 -1.19 5.82 -15.41
C MET A 231 -0.12 6.89 -15.61
N LEU A 232 1.11 6.54 -15.29
CA LEU A 232 2.28 7.43 -15.38
C LEU A 232 3.19 7.03 -16.53
N THR A 233 3.36 5.73 -16.75
CA THR A 233 4.20 5.21 -17.83
C THR A 233 3.57 4.00 -18.49
N ARG A 234 3.97 3.78 -19.74
CA ARG A 234 3.71 2.58 -20.51
C ARG A 234 5.02 2.07 -21.09
N THR A 235 5.36 0.82 -20.83
CA THR A 235 6.50 0.13 -21.42
C THR A 235 5.99 -0.84 -22.47
N ALA A 236 6.45 -0.70 -23.71
CA ALA A 236 6.19 -1.66 -24.78
C ALA A 236 7.41 -2.58 -24.95
N TYR A 237 7.17 -3.87 -25.08
CA TYR A 237 8.20 -4.89 -25.29
C TYR A 237 8.15 -5.38 -26.73
N PRO A 238 9.30 -5.58 -27.37
CA PRO A 238 9.35 -6.21 -28.69
C PRO A 238 8.91 -7.67 -28.58
N GLY A 239 7.97 -8.09 -29.43
CA GLY A 239 7.33 -9.41 -29.37
C GLY A 239 8.25 -10.59 -29.70
N GLU A 240 9.40 -10.36 -30.36
CA GLU A 240 10.32 -11.41 -30.78
C GLU A 240 11.74 -11.28 -30.17
N LEU A 241 12.22 -12.39 -29.61
CA LEU A 241 13.63 -12.60 -29.26
C LEU A 241 14.45 -12.68 -30.56
N GLY A 242 15.14 -11.60 -30.93
CA GLY A 242 16.05 -11.60 -32.09
C GLY A 242 16.26 -10.24 -32.74
N ALA A 243 15.32 -9.31 -32.59
CA ALA A 243 15.58 -7.91 -32.88
C ALA A 243 16.22 -7.29 -31.63
N GLY A 244 17.40 -6.67 -31.73
CA GLY A 244 18.09 -5.98 -30.64
C GLY A 244 17.36 -4.74 -30.10
N ALA A 245 16.03 -4.70 -30.18
CA ALA A 245 15.20 -3.66 -29.61
C ALA A 245 15.09 -3.89 -28.09
N SER A 246 15.39 -2.85 -27.31
CA SER A 246 15.13 -2.82 -25.88
C SER A 246 13.67 -2.45 -25.60
N PRO A 247 13.12 -2.83 -24.44
CA PRO A 247 11.82 -2.31 -23.98
C PRO A 247 11.82 -0.78 -24.01
N LYS A 248 10.73 -0.19 -24.51
CA LYS A 248 10.59 1.27 -24.62
C LYS A 248 9.54 1.77 -23.63
N THR A 249 9.99 2.47 -22.59
CA THR A 249 9.12 3.17 -21.64
C THR A 249 8.83 4.59 -22.13
N SER A 250 7.56 4.97 -22.11
CA SER A 250 7.09 6.31 -22.48
C SER A 250 6.15 6.83 -21.39
N PRO A 251 6.04 8.17 -21.20
CA PRO A 251 5.00 8.75 -20.37
C PRO A 251 3.61 8.31 -20.84
N CYS A 252 2.70 8.12 -19.90
CA CYS A 252 1.31 7.77 -20.13
C CYS A 252 0.42 8.74 -19.36
N THR A 253 -0.77 9.02 -19.87
CA THR A 253 -1.78 9.87 -19.22
C THR A 253 -3.16 9.21 -19.21
N GLU A 254 -3.21 7.90 -19.48
CA GLU A 254 -4.45 7.14 -19.43
C GLU A 254 -4.98 7.13 -18.00
N SER A 255 -6.24 7.49 -17.85
CA SER A 255 -6.95 7.50 -16.58
C SER A 255 -8.33 6.85 -16.76
N GLY A 256 -8.88 6.37 -15.66
CA GLY A 256 -10.14 5.65 -15.68
C GLY A 256 -10.52 5.12 -14.32
N SER A 257 -11.48 4.21 -14.30
CA SER A 257 -11.95 3.59 -13.08
C SER A 257 -12.42 2.16 -13.30
N PHE A 258 -12.27 1.34 -12.27
CA PHE A 258 -12.77 -0.02 -12.25
C PHE A 258 -13.35 -0.35 -10.88
N ARG A 259 -14.28 -1.31 -10.87
CA ARG A 259 -14.84 -1.94 -9.68
C ARG A 259 -14.21 -3.30 -9.51
N MET A 260 -13.92 -3.68 -8.28
CA MET A 260 -13.62 -5.05 -7.88
C MET A 260 -14.63 -5.54 -6.87
N VAL A 261 -15.17 -6.74 -7.09
CA VAL A 261 -16.00 -7.46 -6.12
C VAL A 261 -15.24 -8.71 -5.71
N GLU A 262 -14.77 -8.75 -4.48
CA GLU A 262 -14.10 -9.93 -3.91
C GLU A 262 -15.15 -10.99 -3.57
N ASN A 263 -14.96 -12.20 -4.07
CA ASN A 263 -15.85 -13.32 -3.79
C ASN A 263 -15.17 -14.67 -4.03
N GLU A 264 -15.74 -15.72 -3.44
CA GLU A 264 -15.35 -17.10 -3.67
C GLU A 264 -16.30 -17.74 -4.69
N LYS A 265 -15.74 -18.35 -5.74
CA LYS A 265 -16.51 -19.12 -6.74
C LYS A 265 -15.78 -20.43 -6.98
N GLU A 266 -16.53 -21.53 -6.96
CA GLU A 266 -16.01 -22.88 -7.21
C GLU A 266 -14.84 -23.26 -6.27
N GLY A 267 -14.85 -22.75 -5.03
CA GLY A 267 -13.80 -22.99 -4.03
C GLY A 267 -12.54 -22.14 -4.22
N GLU A 268 -12.55 -21.17 -5.14
CA GLU A 268 -11.41 -20.31 -5.40
C GLU A 268 -11.75 -18.84 -5.13
N TRP A 269 -10.97 -18.22 -4.24
CA TRP A 269 -11.01 -16.79 -3.98
C TRP A 269 -10.50 -15.99 -5.18
N GLY A 270 -11.07 -14.80 -5.38
CA GLY A 270 -10.68 -13.90 -6.44
C GLY A 270 -11.59 -12.69 -6.52
N TYR A 271 -11.45 -11.94 -7.62
CA TYR A 271 -12.16 -10.69 -7.83
C TYR A 271 -12.90 -10.71 -9.17
N ASP A 272 -14.18 -10.35 -9.16
CA ASP A 272 -14.86 -9.93 -10.39
C ASP A 272 -14.55 -8.45 -10.62
N MET A 273 -13.79 -8.15 -11.67
CA MET A 273 -13.39 -6.81 -12.02
C MET A 273 -14.22 -6.28 -13.20
N THR A 274 -14.80 -5.09 -13.05
CA THR A 274 -15.59 -4.42 -14.07
C THR A 274 -14.97 -3.06 -14.40
N VAL A 275 -14.66 -2.81 -15.67
CA VAL A 275 -14.22 -1.47 -16.11
C VAL A 275 -15.42 -0.53 -16.13
N LEU A 276 -15.32 0.57 -15.39
CA LEU A 276 -16.37 1.59 -15.26
C LEU A 276 -16.13 2.74 -16.25
N SER A 277 -14.87 3.16 -16.42
CA SER A 277 -14.47 4.22 -17.36
C SER A 277 -13.00 4.10 -17.76
N GLY A 278 -12.61 4.80 -18.83
CA GLY A 278 -11.23 4.86 -19.32
C GLY A 278 -11.00 4.02 -20.59
N THR A 279 -9.78 4.07 -21.10
CA THR A 279 -9.37 3.40 -22.36
C THR A 279 -8.74 2.02 -22.15
N ILE A 280 -8.31 1.70 -20.93
CA ILE A 280 -7.71 0.40 -20.60
C ILE A 280 -8.83 -0.59 -20.34
N ASP A 281 -8.86 -1.67 -21.14
CA ASP A 281 -9.92 -2.69 -21.08
C ASP A 281 -9.75 -3.70 -19.93
N PHE A 282 -8.54 -3.82 -19.38
CA PHE A 282 -8.20 -4.84 -18.39
C PHE A 282 -8.67 -6.25 -18.79
N GLY A 283 -8.58 -6.59 -20.08
CA GLY A 283 -9.00 -7.90 -20.59
C GLY A 283 -10.52 -8.13 -20.62
N THR A 284 -11.34 -7.09 -20.46
CA THR A 284 -12.80 -7.19 -20.52
C THR A 284 -13.44 -6.03 -21.27
N LYS A 285 -14.65 -6.23 -21.80
CA LYS A 285 -15.43 -5.12 -22.36
C LYS A 285 -15.89 -4.20 -21.23
N GLN A 286 -15.94 -2.89 -21.50
CA GLN A 286 -16.47 -1.93 -20.53
C GLN A 286 -17.89 -2.31 -20.08
N GLY A 287 -18.14 -2.28 -18.77
CA GLY A 287 -19.39 -2.73 -18.16
C GLY A 287 -19.55 -4.25 -18.00
N ALA A 288 -18.69 -5.06 -18.61
CA ALA A 288 -18.65 -6.51 -18.39
C ALA A 288 -17.61 -6.88 -17.32
N SER A 289 -17.88 -7.94 -16.56
CA SER A 289 -16.98 -8.41 -15.51
C SER A 289 -16.01 -9.48 -16.02
N ALA A 290 -14.74 -9.35 -15.66
CA ALA A 290 -13.71 -10.39 -15.81
C ALA A 290 -13.30 -10.95 -14.45
N ARG A 291 -13.11 -12.27 -14.38
CA ARG A 291 -12.64 -12.94 -13.17
C ARG A 291 -11.12 -12.90 -13.09
N TYR A 292 -10.60 -12.24 -12.06
CA TYR A 292 -9.20 -12.23 -11.67
C TYR A 292 -8.95 -13.17 -10.49
N LYS A 293 -7.89 -13.96 -10.57
CA LYS A 293 -7.43 -14.91 -9.55
C LYS A 293 -5.96 -14.69 -9.25
#